data_AF-A0A9X6WIY7-F1
#
_entry.id   AF-A0A9X6WIY7-F1
#
_cell.length_a   1.000
_cell.length_b   1.000
_cell.length_c   1.000
_cell.angle_alpha   90.00
_cell.angle_beta   90.00
_cell.angle_gamma   90.00
#
_symmetry.space_group_name_H-M   'P 1'
#
loop_
_entity.id
_entity.type
_entity.pdbx_description
1 polymer ?
#
loop_
_entity_poly.entity_id
_entity_poly.type
_entity_poly.pdbx_seq_one_letter_code
_entity_poly.pdbx_strand_id
1 'polypeptide(L)' 'MKNNLLGSYLVFIGLALLMAVLFVHMPYLIWAITLGASIIFNITGTALLMEHIKFVKTNSNTQ' A
#
# COMPACT_ATOMS: atom_id res chain seq x y z
N MET A 1 14.45 -12.27 10.03
CA MET A 1 13.59 -12.24 8.82
C MET A 1 13.49 -10.79 8.36
N LYS A 2 14.17 -10.42 7.28
CA LYS A 2 14.09 -9.07 6.68
C LYS A 2 12.65 -8.85 6.22
N ASN A 3 12.07 -7.71 6.58
CA ASN A 3 10.64 -7.39 6.58
C ASN A 3 10.09 -7.16 5.15
N ASN A 4 10.40 -8.09 4.24
CA ASN A 4 10.15 -8.05 2.81
C ASN A 4 8.65 -7.95 2.46
N LEU A 5 7.77 -8.25 3.42
CA LEU A 5 6.32 -8.21 3.25
C LEU A 5 5.70 -6.86 3.60
N LEU A 6 6.45 -5.91 4.17
CA LEU A 6 5.91 -4.66 4.69
C LEU A 6 5.24 -3.82 3.59
N GLY A 7 5.84 -3.76 2.40
CA GLY A 7 5.25 -3.06 1.24
C GLY A 7 3.93 -3.70 0.80
N SER A 8 3.88 -5.02 0.75
CA SER A 8 2.65 -5.77 0.41
C SER A 8 1.55 -5.54 1.44
N TYR A 9 1.86 -5.61 2.74
CA TYR A 9 0.89 -5.31 3.81
C TYR A 9 0.34 -3.89 3.70
N LEU A 10 1.19 -2.90 3.41
CA LEU A 10 0.75 -1.51 3.24
C LEU A 10 -0.23 -1.35 2.06
N VAL A 11 0.03 -2.01 0.94
CA VAL A 11 -0.89 -2.02 -0.21
C VAL A 11 -2.22 -2.67 0.17
N PHE A 12 -2.21 -3.82 0.84
CA PHE A 12 -3.45 -4.49 1.25
C PHE A 12 -4.29 -3.66 2.23
N ILE A 13 -3.64 -2.99 3.20
CA ILE A 13 -4.31 -2.07 4.12
C ILE A 13 -4.91 -0.87 3.37
N GLY A 14 -4.15 -0.29 2.45
CA GLY A 14 -4.63 0.81 1.60
C GLY A 14 -5.83 0.39 0.74
N LEU A 15 -5.79 -0.81 0.15
CA LEU A 15 -6.88 -1.34 -0.67
C LEU A 15 -8.14 -1.62 0.17
N ALA A 16 -7.98 -2.17 1.38
CA ALA A 16 -9.10 -2.39 2.30
C ALA A 16 -9.77 -1.08 2.72
N LEU A 17 -8.96 -0.05 3.03
CA LEU A 17 -9.46 1.30 3.32
C LEU A 17 -10.17 1.94 2.13
N LEU A 18 -9.64 1.75 0.92
CA LEU A 18 -10.27 2.23 -0.32
C LEU A 18 -11.63 1.58 -0.53
N MET A 19 -11.74 0.25 -0.36
CA MET A 19 -13.01 -0.45 -0.43
C MET A 19 -13.99 0.04 0.65
N ALA A 20 -13.53 0.23 1.89
CA ALA A 20 -14.37 0.77 2.95
C ALA A 20 -14.92 2.16 2.61
N VAL A 21 -14.10 3.03 2.02
CA VAL A 21 -14.51 4.37 1.54
C VAL A 21 -15.56 4.32 0.44
N LEU A 22 -15.52 3.32 -0.44
CA LEU A 22 -16.46 3.19 -1.55
C LEU A 22 -17.81 2.60 -1.12
N PHE A 23 -17.80 1.67 -0.18
CA PHE A 23 -19.00 0.90 0.20
C PHE A 23 -19.67 1.39 1.49
N VAL A 24 -18.94 2.06 2.39
CA VAL A 24 -19.50 2.49 3.68
C VAL A 24 -19.96 3.94 3.60
N HIS A 25 -21.21 4.19 3.97
CA HIS A 25 -21.74 5.53 4.10
C HIS A 25 -21.21 6.17 5.39
N MET A 26 -20.36 7.17 5.26
CA MET A 26 -19.73 7.89 6.38
C MET A 26 -19.91 9.41 6.22
N PRO A 27 -19.79 10.20 7.31
CA PRO A 27 -19.77 11.65 7.22
C PRO A 27 -18.69 12.14 6.26
N TYR A 28 -19.00 13.17 5.46
CA TYR A 28 -18.14 13.66 4.37
C TYR A 28 -16.69 13.92 4.80
N LEU A 29 -16.49 14.47 5.99
CA LEU A 29 -15.17 14.77 6.54
C LEU A 29 -14.36 13.50 6.84
N ILE A 30 -14.99 12.48 7.43
CA ILE A 30 -14.35 11.19 7.70
C ILE A 30 -14.04 10.49 6.38
N TRP A 31 -15.01 10.48 5.45
CA TRP A 31 -14.85 9.90 4.13
C TRP A 31 -13.65 10.48 3.37
N ALA A 32 -13.50 11.80 3.35
CA ALA A 32 -12.39 12.47 2.67
C ALA A 32 -11.03 12.14 3.31
N ILE A 33 -10.95 12.08 4.65
CA ILE A 33 -9.72 11.71 5.37
C ILE A 33 -9.34 10.26 5.08
N THR A 34 -10.31 9.33 5.16
CA THR A 34 -10.07 7.92 4.88
C THR A 34 -9.70 7.68 3.41
N LEU A 35 -10.30 8.42 2.47
CA LEU A 35 -9.94 8.39 1.06
C LEU A 35 -8.49 8.86 0.87
N GLY A 36 -8.11 10.00 1.43
CA GLY A 36 -6.74 10.51 1.39
C GLY A 36 -5.73 9.53 1.97
N ALA A 37 -6.03 8.95 3.14
CA ALA A 37 -5.18 7.94 3.77
C ALA A 37 -5.04 6.69 2.88
N SER A 38 -6.13 6.20 2.27
CA SER A 38 -6.10 5.02 1.39
C SER A 38 -5.20 5.22 0.16
N ILE A 39 -5.19 6.43 -0.41
CA ILE A 39 -4.34 6.78 -1.55
C ILE A 39 -2.87 6.79 -1.12
N ILE A 40 -2.55 7.47 -0.02
CA ILE A 40 -1.18 7.54 0.50
C ILE A 40 -0.65 6.13 0.79
N PHE A 41 -1.42 5.29 1.48
CA PHE A 41 -1.00 3.92 1.79
C PHE A 41 -0.78 3.06 0.54
N ASN A 42 -1.61 3.19 -0.50
CA ASN A 42 -1.41 2.45 -1.74
C ASN A 42 -0.18 2.94 -2.52
N ILE A 43 0.05 4.25 -2.61
CA ILE A 43 1.22 4.80 -3.31
C ILE A 43 2.50 4.42 -2.58
N THR A 44 2.57 4.65 -1.26
CA THR A 44 3.74 4.31 -0.44
C THR A 44 3.98 2.80 -0.41
N GLY A 45 2.93 2.00 -0.26
CA GLY A 45 3.03 0.54 -0.29
C GLY A 45 3.55 0.02 -1.63
N THR A 46 3.07 0.58 -2.74
CA THR A 46 3.51 0.17 -4.08
C THR A 46 4.94 0.62 -4.35
N ALA A 47 5.33 1.83 -3.92
CA ALA A 47 6.71 2.31 -4.03
C ALA A 47 7.69 1.39 -3.28
N LEU A 48 7.35 1.03 -2.04
CA LEU A 48 8.17 0.15 -1.21
C LEU A 48 8.19 -1.29 -1.75
N LEU A 49 7.07 -1.78 -2.29
CA LEU A 49 7.00 -3.07 -2.96
C LEU A 49 7.86 -3.08 -4.24
N MET A 50 7.82 -2.00 -5.04
CA MET A 50 8.59 -1.90 -6.27
C MET A 50 10.10 -1.78 -5.99
N GLU A 51 10.47 -1.04 -4.95
CA GLU A 51 11.85 -0.99 -4.46
C GLU A 51 12.34 -2.39 -4.04
N HIS A 52 11.50 -3.14 -3.31
CA HIS A 52 11.82 -4.51 -2.92
C HIS A 52 11.98 -5.44 -4.12
N ILE A 53 11.05 -5.42 -5.08
CA ILE A 53 11.12 -6.23 -6.30
C ILE A 53 12.38 -5.89 -7.10
N LYS A 54 12.71 -4.60 -7.25
CA LYS A 54 13.95 -4.17 -7.93
C LYS A 54 15.19 -4.66 -7.19
N PHE A 55 15.21 -4.57 -5.87
CA PHE A 55 16.32 -5.08 -5.06
C PHE A 55 16.51 -6.59 -5.23
N VAL A 56 15.44 -7.38 -5.17
CA VAL A 56 15.48 -8.83 -5.39
C VAL A 56 15.93 -9.16 -6.81
N LYS A 57 15.37 -8.48 -7.83
CA LYS A 57 15.76 -8.68 -9.24
C LYS A 57 17.23 -8.38 -9.47
N THR A 58 17.76 -7.28 -8.93
CA THR A 58 19.19 -6.95 -9.07
C THR A 58 20.07 -8.02 -8.44
N ASN A 59 19.77 -8.48 -7.22
CA ASN A 59 20.56 -9.52 -6.55
C ASN A 59 20.46 -10.90 -7.24
N SER A 60 19.36 -11.20 -7.93
CA SER A 60 19.21 -12.45 -8.69
C SER A 60 19.95 -12.49 -10.03
N ASN A 61 20.36 -11.33 -10.59
CA ASN A 61 21.10 -11.25 -11.86
C ASN A 61 22.63 -11.15 -11.65
N THR A 62 23.10 -11.10 -10.40
CA THR A 62 24.52 -11.09 -10.04
C THR A 62 25.01 -12.42 -9.43
N GLN A 63 24.17 -13.46 -9.42
CA GLN A 63 24.56 -14.86 -9.21
C GLN A 63 24.66 -15.58 -10.55
#